data_AF-A0ABC8S994-F1
#
_entry.id   AF-A0ABC8S994-F1
#
_cell.length_a   1.000
_cell.length_b   1.000
_cell.length_c   1.000
_cell.angle_alpha   90.00
_cell.angle_beta   90.00
_cell.angle_gamma   90.00
#
_symmetry.space_group_name_H-M   'P 1'
#
loop_
_entity.id
_entity.type
_entity.pdbx_description
1 polymer ?
#
loop_
_entity_poly.entity_id
_entity_poly.type
_entity_poly.pdbx_seq_one_letter_code
_entity_poly.pdbx_strand_id
1 'polypeptide(L)' 'MGIYKCLKEQYGVKDEQLILYGQSVGSGPTIDLASRVPDLRGVVLHSPILSGIRVLYPIKRTYWFDVFKVV' A
#
# COMPACT_ATOMS: atom_id res chain seq x y z
N MET A 1 7.09 -4.45 7.49
CA MET A 1 8.42 -3.87 7.84
C MET A 1 9.58 -4.86 7.72
N GLY A 2 9.44 -6.15 8.12
CA GLY A 2 10.57 -7.09 8.12
C GLY A 2 11.23 -7.34 6.76
N ILE A 3 10.45 -7.51 5.69
CA ILE A 3 10.99 -7.80 4.34
C ILE A 3 11.72 -6.59 3.75
N TYR A 4 11.16 -5.38 3.90
CA TYR A 4 11.81 -4.14 3.43
C TYR A 4 13.17 -3.91 4.10
N LYS A 5 13.24 -4.07 5.43
CA LYS A 5 14.50 -3.95 6.18
C LYS A 5 15.52 -5.03 5.77
N CYS A 6 15.05 -6.27 5.57
CA CYS A 6 15.88 -7.36 5.07
C CYS A 6 16.47 -7.04 3.69
N LEU A 7 15.67 -6.55 2.74
CA LEU A 7 16.14 -6.18 1.40
C LEU A 7 17.21 -5.06 1.45
N LYS A 8 17.08 -4.12 2.38
CA LYS A 8 18.02 -3.03 2.54
C LYS A 8 19.33 -3.45 3.24
N GLU A 9 19.21 -4.17 4.35
CA GLU A 9 20.36 -4.53 5.20
C GLU A 9 21.11 -5.78 4.72
N GLN A 10 20.40 -6.79 4.22
CA GLN A 10 21.01 -8.06 3.79
C GLN A 10 21.38 -8.06 2.31
N TYR A 11 20.61 -7.34 1.48
CA TYR A 11 20.77 -7.36 0.02
C TYR A 11 21.24 -6.02 -0.56
N GLY A 12 21.36 -4.96 0.25
CA GLY A 12 21.85 -3.65 -0.20
C GLY A 12 20.98 -3.00 -1.28
N VAL A 13 19.71 -3.41 -1.40
CA VAL A 13 18.79 -2.89 -2.41
C VAL A 13 18.46 -1.44 -2.07
N LYS A 14 18.62 -0.55 -3.05
CA LYS A 14 18.26 0.85 -2.91
C LYS A 14 16.75 1.05 -3.07
N ASP A 15 16.23 2.07 -2.41
CA ASP A 15 14.79 2.37 -2.42
C ASP A 15 14.32 2.67 -3.86
N GLU A 16 15.17 3.32 -4.67
CA GLU A 16 14.91 3.65 -6.09
C GLU A 16 14.78 2.43 -7.02
N GLN A 17 15.15 1.25 -6.55
CA GLN A 17 15.08 -0.01 -7.31
C GLN A 17 13.90 -0.88 -6.88
N LEU A 18 13.12 -0.44 -5.89
CA LEU A 18 12.13 -1.27 -5.23
C LEU A 18 10.72 -0.88 -5.68
N ILE A 19 9.93 -1.88 -6.05
CA ILE A 19 8.51 -1.72 -6.39
C ILE A 19 7.69 -2.40 -5.32
N LEU A 20 6.80 -1.65 -4.66
CA LEU A 20 5.88 -2.23 -3.68
C LEU A 20 4.62 -2.72 -4.37
N TYR A 21 4.26 -3.97 -4.14
CA TYR A 21 3.04 -4.57 -4.68
C TYR A 21 2.08 -4.91 -3.54
N GLY A 22 0.84 -4.42 -3.63
CA GLY A 22 -0.21 -4.66 -2.64
C GLY A 22 -1.46 -5.20 -3.29
N GLN A 23 -1.87 -6.41 -2.94
CA GLN A 23 -3.08 -7.05 -3.49
C GLN A 23 -4.20 -7.07 -2.47
N SER A 24 -5.42 -6.70 -2.87
CA SER A 24 -6.63 -6.89 -2.04
C SER A 24 -6.50 -6.20 -0.69
N VAL A 25 -6.56 -6.93 0.43
CA VAL A 25 -6.31 -6.39 1.79
C VAL A 25 -4.88 -5.83 1.95
N GLY A 26 -3.93 -6.36 1.18
CA GLY A 26 -2.53 -5.98 1.21
C GLY A 26 -2.26 -4.60 0.62
N SER A 27 -3.22 -3.98 -0.06
CA SER A 27 -3.05 -2.60 -0.56
C SER A 27 -2.90 -1.58 0.56
N GLY A 28 -3.59 -1.75 1.68
CA GLY A 28 -3.49 -0.86 2.84
C GLY A 28 -2.08 -0.75 3.42
N PRO A 29 -1.46 -1.86 3.88
CA PRO A 29 -0.08 -1.84 4.37
C PRO A 29 0.94 -1.49 3.29
N THR A 30 0.67 -1.79 2.01
CA THR A 30 1.53 -1.38 0.90
C THR A 30 1.55 0.15 0.74
N ILE A 31 0.39 0.82 0.83
CA ILE A 31 0.34 2.29 0.80
C ILE A 31 0.99 2.89 2.06
N ASP A 32 0.73 2.35 3.25
CA ASP A 32 1.36 2.85 4.49
C ASP A 32 2.89 2.79 4.39
N LEU A 33 3.44 1.67 3.89
CA LEU A 33 4.87 1.55 3.65
C LEU A 33 5.36 2.53 2.57
N ALA A 34 4.63 2.66 1.47
CA ALA A 34 4.98 3.61 0.40
C ALA A 34 5.00 5.06 0.88
N SER A 35 4.09 5.45 1.77
CA SER A 35 4.01 6.82 2.29
C SER A 35 5.22 7.23 3.14
N ARG A 36 5.98 6.25 3.66
CA ARG A 36 7.15 6.47 4.53
C ARG A 36 8.48 6.33 3.79
N VAL A 37 8.46 5.90 2.54
CA VAL A 37 9.66 5.66 1.73
C VAL A 37 9.54 6.52 0.46
N PRO A 38 10.05 7.76 0.48
CA PRO A 38 9.81 8.74 -0.58
C PRO A 38 10.50 8.36 -1.90
N ASP A 39 11.61 7.62 -1.84
CA ASP A 39 12.46 7.32 -2.99
C ASP A 39 12.12 5.98 -3.67
N LEU A 40 10.92 5.43 -3.43
CA LEU A 40 10.46 4.20 -4.08
C LEU A 40 10.34 4.36 -5.60
N ARG A 41 10.74 3.32 -6.34
CA ARG A 41 10.57 3.29 -7.81
C ARG A 41 9.11 3.40 -8.24
N GLY A 42 8.22 2.80 -7.45
CA GLY A 42 6.80 2.81 -7.72
C GLY A 42 6.03 1.87 -6.81
N VAL A 43 4.71 2.00 -6.88
CA VAL A 43 3.76 1.20 -6.10
C VAL A 43 2.70 0.65 -7.05
N VAL A 44 2.44 -0.65 -6.98
CA VAL A 44 1.43 -1.36 -7.74
C VAL A 44 0.37 -1.86 -6.77
N LEU A 45 -0.86 -1.41 -6.94
CA LEU A 45 -2.00 -1.84 -6.15
C LEU A 45 -2.92 -2.68 -7.01
N HIS A 46 -3.01 -3.98 -6.71
CA HIS A 46 -3.86 -4.89 -7.44
C HIS A 46 -5.15 -5.13 -6.65
N SER A 47 -6.27 -4.68 -7.20
CA SER A 47 -7.62 -4.90 -6.64
C SER A 47 -7.76 -4.45 -5.17
N PRO A 48 -7.44 -3.20 -4.81
CA PRO A 48 -7.52 -2.71 -3.42
C PRO A 48 -8.94 -2.80 -2.85
N ILE A 49 -9.07 -3.51 -1.72
CA ILE A 49 -10.34 -4.11 -1.27
C ILE A 49 -11.50 -3.13 -1.01
N LEU A 50 -11.21 -1.88 -0.65
CA LEU A 50 -12.24 -0.88 -0.30
C LEU A 50 -12.56 0.14 -1.41
N SER A 51 -11.93 0.03 -2.59
CA SER A 51 -12.38 0.72 -3.81
C SER A 51 -13.48 -0.07 -4.54
N GLY A 52 -13.40 -1.41 -4.53
CA GLY A 52 -14.34 -2.27 -5.26
C GLY A 52 -15.76 -2.33 -4.67
N ILE A 53 -15.91 -2.34 -3.35
CA ILE A 53 -17.22 -2.46 -2.69
C ILE A 53 -17.94 -1.12 -2.53
N ARG A 54 -17.20 -0.01 -2.50
CA ARG A 54 -17.72 1.33 -2.22
C ARG A 54 -18.18 2.11 -3.46
N VAL A 55 -17.73 1.67 -4.65
CA VAL A 55 -18.25 2.10 -5.96
C VAL A 55 -19.59 1.44 -6.30
N LEU A 56 -19.82 0.22 -5.80
CA LEU A 56 -21.04 -0.55 -6.06
C LEU A 56 -22.17 -0.30 -5.04
N TYR A 57 -21.84 0.07 -3.80
CA TYR A 57 -22.83 0.35 -2.77
C TYR A 57 -22.46 1.58 -1.93
N PRO A 58 -23.40 2.52 -1.70
CA PRO A 58 -23.22 3.65 -0.81
C PRO A 58 -23.24 3.17 0.65
N ILE A 59 -22.09 2.67 1.11
CA ILE A 59 -21.91 2.22 2.49
C ILE A 59 -21.59 3.43 3.36
N LYS A 60 -22.53 3.85 4.22
CA LYS A 60 -22.43 5.00 5.13
C LYS A 60 -21.42 4.84 6.28
N ARG A 61 -20.65 3.74 6.35
CA ARG A 61 -19.67 3.50 7.42
C ARG A 61 -18.25 3.42 6.88
N THR A 62 -17.46 4.43 7.21
CA THR A 62 -16.00 4.39 7.27
C THR A 62 -15.58 3.50 8.43
N TYR A 63 -14.92 2.37 8.13
CA TYR A 63 -14.19 1.61 9.14
C TYR A 63 -12.74 2.08 9.19
N TRP A 64 -12.07 1.85 10.32
CA TRP A 64 -10.70 2.30 10.62
C TRP A 64 -9.58 1.74 9.70
N PHE A 65 -9.93 0.99 8.63
CA PHE A 65 -9.00 0.43 7.63
C PHE A 65 -9.06 1.16 6.27
N ASP A 66 -9.71 2.32 6.24
CA ASP A 66 -9.91 3.16 5.05
C ASP A 66 -8.74 4.17 4.89
N VAL A 67 -7.94 4.01 3.83
CA VAL A 67 -6.72 4.82 3.58
C VAL A 67 -7.01 6.09 2.77
N PHE A 68 -8.14 6.17 2.09
CA PHE A 68 -8.56 7.36 1.33
C PHE A 68 -9.83 7.94 1.96
N LYS A 69 -9.64 8.87 2.90
CA LYS A 69 -10.68 9.84 3.25
C LYS A 69 -10.96 10.67 2.00
N VAL A 70 -12.18 10.57 1.48
CA VAL A 70 -12.71 11.58 0.55
C VAL A 70 -12.89 12.85 1.39
N VAL A 71 -12.24 13.94 0.95
CA VAL A 71 -12.46 15.31 1.47
C VAL A 71 -13.93 15.69 1.30
#